data_AF-A0A371F0F9-F1
#
_entry.id   AF-A0A371F0F9-F1
#
_cell.length_a   1.000
_cell.length_b   1.000
_cell.length_c   1.000
_cell.angle_alpha   90.00
_cell.angle_beta   90.00
_cell.angle_gamma   90.00
#
_symmetry.space_group_name_H-M   'P 1'
#
loop_
_entity.id
_entity.type
_entity.pdbx_description
1 polymer ?
#
loop_
_entity_poly.entity_id
_entity_poly.type
_entity_poly.pdbx_seq_one_letter_code
_entity_poly.pdbx_strand_id
1 'polypeptide(L)' 'MQLKQGRHDVFSRKLKEQDLVLKDVLKDGASNKLTSNWERPYRIAQEVRKGAYRLEHLDG' A
#
# COMPACT_ATOMS: atom_id res chain seq x y z
N MET A 1 -9.18 -25.65 14.20
CA MET A 1 -8.44 -24.44 13.75
C MET A 1 -8.98 -24.04 12.38
N GLN A 2 -9.73 -22.95 12.29
CA GLN A 2 -10.25 -22.45 11.00
C GLN A 2 -9.12 -21.73 10.26
N LEU A 3 -8.72 -22.25 9.10
CA LEU A 3 -7.84 -21.55 8.18
C LEU A 3 -8.67 -20.46 7.47
N LYS A 4 -8.25 -19.19 7.61
CA LYS A 4 -8.83 -18.08 6.87
C LYS A 4 -8.64 -18.35 5.37
N GLN A 5 -9.75 -18.55 4.66
CA GLN A 5 -9.75 -18.70 3.20
C GLN A 5 -9.23 -17.40 2.57
N GLY A 6 -7.98 -17.38 2.14
CA GLY A 6 -7.44 -16.29 1.33
C GLY A 6 -8.16 -16.25 -0.02
N ARG A 7 -8.50 -15.05 -0.50
CA ARG A 7 -9.06 -14.84 -1.85
C ARG A 7 -8.10 -15.47 -2.88
N HIS A 8 -8.61 -16.42 -3.67
CA HIS A 8 -7.83 -17.29 -4.57
C HIS A 8 -7.00 -16.55 -5.63
N ASP A 9 -7.21 -15.24 -5.82
CA ASP A 9 -6.52 -14.41 -6.82
C ASP A 9 -5.50 -13.42 -6.22
N VAL A 10 -5.14 -13.55 -4.95
CA VAL A 10 -4.16 -12.65 -4.31
C VAL A 10 -2.76 -13.24 -4.44
N PHE A 11 -2.02 -12.78 -5.45
CA PHE A 11 -0.61 -13.13 -5.60
C PHE A 11 0.25 -12.32 -4.63
N SER A 12 0.93 -13.00 -3.71
CA SER A 12 1.91 -12.34 -2.85
C SER A 12 3.12 -11.92 -3.67
N ARG A 13 3.29 -10.61 -3.87
CA ARG A 13 4.49 -10.04 -4.48
C ARG A 13 5.40 -9.46 -3.38
N LYS A 14 6.68 -9.85 -3.42
CA LYS A 14 7.70 -9.16 -2.61
C LYS A 14 7.93 -7.77 -3.21
N LEU A 15 7.81 -6.74 -2.38
CA LEU A 15 8.10 -5.36 -2.77
C LEU A 15 9.61 -5.13 -2.73
N LYS A 16 10.11 -4.27 -3.61
CA LYS A 16 11.52 -3.89 -3.69
C LYS A 16 11.67 -2.40 -3.95
N GLU A 17 12.88 -1.89 -3.76
CA GLU A 17 13.25 -0.53 -4.14
C GLU A 17 12.84 -0.22 -5.59
N GLN A 18 12.44 1.02 -5.83
CA GLN A 18 11.92 1.54 -7.09
C GLN A 18 10.51 1.02 -7.50
N ASP A 19 9.93 0.05 -6.80
CA ASP A 19 8.54 -0.33 -7.04
C ASP A 19 7.60 0.86 -6.74
N LEU A 20 6.54 0.96 -7.55
CA LEU A 20 5.45 1.89 -7.31
C LEU A 20 4.36 1.24 -6.47
N VAL A 21 3.90 1.95 -5.44
CA VAL A 21 2.87 1.49 -4.50
C VAL A 21 1.86 2.58 -4.19
N LEU A 22 0.64 2.18 -3.81
CA LEU A 22 -0.37 3.09 -3.27
C LEU A 22 -0.34 3.02 -1.74
N LYS A 23 -0.47 4.17 -1.09
CA LYS A 23 -0.56 4.25 0.38
C LYS A 23 -2.04 4.31 0.77
N ASP A 24 -2.49 3.36 1.59
CA ASP A 24 -3.83 3.44 2.19
C ASP A 24 -3.81 4.50 3.28
N VAL A 25 -4.81 5.37 3.30
CA VAL A 25 -4.91 6.46 4.26
C VAL A 25 -6.25 6.34 4.97
N LEU A 26 -6.19 6.29 6.30
CA LEU A 26 -7.39 6.41 7.11
C LEU A 26 -7.92 7.83 6.96
N LYS A 27 -9.10 7.96 6.37
CA LYS A 27 -9.75 9.26 6.25
C LYS A 27 -10.55 9.55 7.51
N ASP A 28 -10.38 10.76 8.05
CA ASP A 28 -11.33 11.30 9.02
C ASP A 28 -12.73 11.38 8.37
N GLY A 29 -13.78 11.20 9.18
CA GLY A 29 -15.18 11.03 8.75
C GLY A 29 -15.78 12.16 7.89
N ALA A 30 -14.99 13.19 7.55
CA ALA A 30 -15.30 14.25 6.61
C ALA A 30 -15.15 13.85 5.13
N SER A 31 -14.53 12.70 4.82
CA SER A 31 -14.41 12.25 3.42
C SER A 31 -15.69 11.58 2.92
N ASN A 32 -16.13 11.90 1.70
CA ASN A 32 -17.30 11.27 1.12
C ASN A 32 -17.08 9.73 0.96
N LYS A 33 -18.16 8.95 1.14
CA LYS A 33 -18.15 7.48 1.11
C LYS A 33 -17.74 6.88 -0.25
N LEU A 34 -17.61 7.71 -1.30
CA LEU A 34 -17.31 7.29 -2.66
C LEU A 34 -15.85 7.53 -3.06
N THR A 35 -15.07 8.24 -2.25
CA THR A 35 -13.68 8.53 -2.57
C THR A 35 -12.79 7.41 -2.06
N SER A 36 -12.02 6.77 -2.95
CA SER A 36 -11.01 5.75 -2.61
C SER A 36 -10.10 6.18 -1.45
N ASN A 37 -9.81 5.27 -0.51
CA ASN A 37 -8.91 5.52 0.62
C ASN A 37 -7.42 5.51 0.26
N TRP A 38 -7.11 5.04 -0.95
CA TRP A 38 -5.76 5.06 -1.49
C TRP A 38 -5.38 6.45 -1.93
N GLU A 39 -4.21 6.90 -1.50
CA GLU A 39 -3.59 8.13 -1.98
C GLU A 39 -2.94 7.91 -3.36
N ARG A 40 -2.21 8.93 -3.83
CA ARG A 40 -1.41 8.88 -5.07
C ARG A 40 -0.32 7.77 -5.03
N PRO A 41 0.27 7.41 -6.18
CA PRO A 41 1.41 6.50 -6.23
C PRO A 41 2.66 7.09 -5.56
N TYR A 42 3.41 6.24 -4.88
CA TYR A 42 4.70 6.51 -4.28
C TYR A 42 5.74 5.52 -4.82
N ARG A 43 7.01 5.89 -4.74
CA ARG A 43 8.13 4.98 -4.99
C ARG A 43 8.70 4.47 -3.67
N ILE A 44 9.09 3.20 -3.64
CA ILE A 44 9.86 2.64 -2.52
C ILE A 44 11.31 3.10 -2.64
N ALA A 45 11.78 3.88 -1.66
CA ALA A 45 13.17 4.30 -1.56
C ALA A 45 14.04 3.16 -1.01
N GLN A 46 13.60 2.53 0.07
CA GLN A 46 14.30 1.42 0.75
C GLN A 46 13.38 0.66 1.71
N GLU A 47 13.70 -0.61 1.97
CA GLU A 47 13.13 -1.37 3.09
C GLU A 47 13.88 -1.01 4.38
N VAL A 48 13.19 -0.42 5.35
CA VAL A 48 13.79 0.02 6.63
C VAL A 48 13.80 -1.12 7.65
N ARG A 49 12.76 -1.95 7.62
CA ARG A 49 12.62 -3.20 8.38
C ARG A 49 11.75 -4.15 7.57
N LYS A 50 11.76 -5.45 7.91
CA LYS A 50 10.95 -6.46 7.23
C LYS A 50 9.48 -6.02 7.12
N GLY A 51 9.03 -5.70 5.91
CA GLY A 51 7.66 -5.25 5.62
C GLY A 51 7.37 -3.76 5.87
N ALA A 52 8.37 -2.97 6.25
CA ALA A 52 8.27 -1.52 6.45
C ALA A 52 9.18 -0.78 5.48
N TYR A 53 8.59 0.07 4.65
CA TYR A 53 9.27 0.73 3.53
C TYR A 53 9.26 2.24 3.73
N ARG A 54 10.38 2.89 3.40
CA ARG A 54 10.42 4.34 3.24
C ARG A 54 9.90 4.67 1.85
N LEU A 55 8.89 5.53 1.79
CA LEU A 55 8.26 5.98 0.55
C LEU A 55 8.73 7.39 0.21
N GLU A 56 8.87 7.64 -1.09
CA GLU A 56 9.18 8.94 -1.66
C GLU A 56 8.13 9.33 -2.70
N HIS A 57 7.84 10.62 -2.78
CA HIS A 57 6.88 11.15 -3.75
C HIS A 57 7.44 11.01 -5.16
N LEU A 58 6.56 10.87 -6.14
CA LEU A 58 6.93 10.89 -7.55
C LEU A 58 7.07 12.30 -8.12
N ASP A 59 7.32 13.31 -7.27
CA ASP A 59 7.37 14.71 -7.70
C ASP A 59 8.46 14.87 -8.76
N GLY A 60 8.02 15.34 -9.94
CA GLY A 60 8.83 15.64 -11.12
C GLY A 60 8.27 16.90 -11.77
#